data_AF-A0A5S4T4V7-F1
#
_entry.id   AF-A0A5S4T4V7-F1
#
_cell.length_a   1.000
_cell.length_b   1.000
_cell.length_c   1.000
_cell.angle_alpha   90.00
_cell.angle_beta   90.00
_cell.angle_gamma   90.00
#
_symmetry.space_group_name_H-M   'P 1'
#
loop_
_entity.id
_entity.type
_entity.pdbx_description
1 polymer ?
#
loop_
_entity_poly.entity_id
_entity_poly.type
_entity_poly.pdbx_seq_one_letter_code
_entity_poly.pdbx_strand_id
1 'polypeptide(L)'
;DDVESTKPLPKVTPAPVTTPKVAPTPVTSTTESRLEHTNQMDTLQKPQKKKRNGRFLGTLLKILFSLFIVGVALFTYLVLTKPTSVKVPNVTGVSLKVAKQELQDLGLKVGKVRQIESDTVAEGNVVRTDPPTGTAKRKGSAITV
;
A
#
# COMPACT_ATOMS: atom_id res chain seq x y z
N ASP A 1 59.02 14.93 21.51
CA ASP A 1 58.05 15.09 20.41
C ASP A 1 58.74 14.80 19.07
N ASP A 2 59.33 13.63 18.86
CA ASP A 2 58.72 12.30 18.66
C ASP A 2 58.16 12.08 17.24
N VAL A 3 58.61 10.96 16.68
CA VAL A 3 58.12 10.13 15.55
C VAL A 3 58.41 10.57 14.10
N GLU A 4 59.64 10.27 13.70
CA GLU A 4 60.07 10.09 12.31
C GLU A 4 59.68 8.70 11.77
N SER A 5 59.03 8.71 10.60
CA SER A 5 59.04 7.72 9.52
C SER A 5 59.13 6.22 9.86
N THR A 6 57.98 5.54 9.88
CA THR A 6 57.92 4.08 9.76
C THR A 6 58.19 3.63 8.32
N LYS A 7 59.38 3.07 8.18
CA LYS A 7 59.98 2.40 7.02
C LYS A 7 59.35 1.03 6.76
N PRO A 8 59.03 0.67 5.50
CA PRO A 8 59.00 -0.73 5.11
C PRO A 8 59.97 -1.02 3.96
N LEU A 9 60.81 -2.03 4.16
CA LEU A 9 61.55 -2.82 3.16
C LEU A 9 61.74 -4.23 3.77
N PRO A 10 62.11 -5.29 3.02
CA PRO A 10 61.92 -5.63 1.61
C PRO A 10 61.30 -7.05 1.46
N LYS A 11 61.34 -7.60 0.24
CA LYS A 11 60.61 -8.77 -0.29
C LYS A 11 61.53 -9.98 -0.44
N VAL A 12 61.15 -11.20 -0.03
CA VAL A 12 61.78 -12.46 -0.52
C VAL A 12 60.85 -13.70 -0.35
N THR A 13 60.81 -14.55 -1.38
CA THR A 13 60.30 -15.95 -1.47
C THR A 13 61.54 -16.80 -1.87
N PRO A 14 61.81 -18.08 -1.49
CA PRO A 14 61.07 -19.30 -1.92
C PRO A 14 61.15 -20.56 -0.98
N ALA A 15 60.61 -21.69 -1.48
CA ALA A 15 60.47 -23.09 -0.95
C ALA A 15 61.79 -23.78 -0.46
N PRO A 16 61.91 -25.09 -0.02
CA PRO A 16 61.03 -26.29 -0.19
C PRO A 16 61.06 -27.40 0.93
N VAL A 17 60.38 -28.54 0.65
CA VAL A 17 60.58 -29.98 1.01
C VAL A 17 60.46 -30.61 2.44
N THR A 18 59.77 -31.78 2.42
CA THR A 18 60.01 -33.10 3.08
C THR A 18 59.54 -33.46 4.51
N THR A 19 58.67 -34.48 4.54
CA THR A 19 58.49 -35.56 5.54
C THR A 19 59.79 -36.30 5.90
N PRO A 20 59.95 -36.86 7.13
CA PRO A 20 59.66 -38.30 7.42
C PRO A 20 59.16 -38.59 8.87
N LYS A 21 58.12 -39.41 9.08
CA LYS A 21 58.12 -40.86 9.43
C LYS A 21 59.09 -41.29 10.55
N VAL A 22 58.57 -41.54 11.77
CA VAL A 22 59.08 -42.55 12.74
C VAL A 22 57.94 -43.05 13.65
N ALA A 23 57.74 -44.38 13.72
CA ALA A 23 57.10 -45.16 14.78
C ALA A 23 58.21 -46.11 15.34
N PRO A 24 58.21 -46.64 16.60
CA PRO A 24 57.19 -47.61 17.07
C PRO A 24 56.91 -47.72 18.61
N THR A 25 55.74 -48.30 18.95
CA THR A 25 55.41 -49.21 20.10
C THR A 25 55.51 -48.76 21.59
N PRO A 26 54.87 -49.46 22.58
CA PRO A 26 53.72 -50.41 22.56
C PRO A 26 52.71 -50.21 23.74
N VAL A 27 51.74 -51.15 23.86
CA VAL A 27 50.96 -51.56 25.06
C VAL A 27 49.92 -50.57 25.65
N THR A 28 48.67 -50.91 26.00
CA THR A 28 47.97 -52.19 26.09
C THR A 28 46.46 -51.94 26.36
N SER A 29 45.63 -52.74 25.70
CA SER A 29 44.27 -53.24 26.05
C SER A 29 43.12 -52.27 26.42
N THR A 30 42.06 -52.32 25.60
CA THR A 30 40.76 -53.00 25.89
C THR A 30 39.84 -52.65 24.71
N THR A 31 39.80 -53.45 23.65
CA THR A 31 39.07 -54.73 23.50
C THR A 31 37.55 -54.51 23.50
N GLU A 32 37.02 -54.59 22.27
CA GLU A 32 35.71 -55.14 21.88
C GLU A 32 34.47 -54.32 22.31
N SER A 33 33.64 -53.79 21.42
CA SER A 33 33.02 -54.48 20.30
C SER A 33 32.55 -53.44 19.27
N ARG A 34 33.18 -53.44 18.09
CA ARG A 34 32.81 -52.60 16.95
C ARG A 34 32.52 -53.51 15.76
N LEU A 35 31.24 -53.47 15.36
CA LEU A 35 30.68 -53.76 14.03
C LEU A 35 30.92 -55.17 13.47
N GLU A 36 29.84 -55.93 13.28
CA GLU A 36 29.32 -56.11 11.92
C GLU A 36 27.93 -56.77 11.89
N HIS A 37 27.29 -56.61 10.72
CA HIS A 37 26.16 -57.38 10.20
C HIS A 37 24.74 -57.01 10.63
N THR A 38 24.15 -56.08 9.86
CA THR A 38 23.21 -56.44 8.76
C THR A 38 22.31 -55.22 8.51
N ASN A 39 22.72 -54.36 7.57
CA ASN A 39 21.81 -53.39 6.98
C ASN A 39 20.89 -54.15 6.04
N GLN A 40 19.75 -54.58 6.58
CA GLN A 40 18.65 -55.10 5.80
C GLN A 40 18.10 -54.01 4.90
N MET A 41 17.92 -54.40 3.65
CA MET A 41 17.08 -53.73 2.68
C MET A 41 15.61 -53.74 3.14
N ASP A 42 14.80 -52.97 2.42
CA ASP A 42 13.36 -52.83 2.53
C ASP A 42 12.82 -51.95 3.67
N THR A 43 12.67 -50.66 3.36
CA THR A 43 11.34 -50.17 2.98
C THR A 43 11.45 -48.74 2.45
N LEU A 44 11.32 -48.57 1.14
CA LEU A 44 10.97 -47.28 0.55
C LEU A 44 9.52 -46.96 0.92
N GLN A 45 9.35 -46.44 2.14
CA GLN A 45 8.08 -45.95 2.64
C GLN A 45 7.65 -44.74 1.82
N LYS A 46 6.65 -45.00 0.97
CA LYS A 46 5.75 -44.09 0.26
C LYS A 46 5.70 -42.70 0.91
N PRO A 47 5.83 -41.58 0.14
CA PRO A 47 5.80 -40.25 0.72
C PRO A 47 4.44 -40.03 1.39
N GLN A 48 4.45 -39.91 2.70
CA GLN A 48 3.31 -39.53 3.52
C GLN A 48 2.82 -38.15 3.06
N LYS A 49 1.79 -38.12 2.20
CA LYS A 49 1.02 -36.90 1.93
C LYS A 49 0.37 -36.45 3.24
N LYS A 50 1.04 -35.51 3.92
CA LYS A 50 0.50 -34.79 5.08
C LYS A 50 -0.73 -34.01 4.63
N LYS A 51 -1.90 -34.63 4.77
CA LYS A 51 -3.23 -34.02 4.58
C LYS A 51 -3.42 -32.97 5.68
N ARG A 52 -2.90 -31.76 5.48
CA ARG A 52 -3.04 -30.64 6.42
C ARG A 52 -4.48 -30.15 6.39
N ASN A 53 -5.19 -30.39 7.48
CA ASN A 53 -6.61 -30.12 7.71
C ASN A 53 -7.04 -28.71 7.27
N GLY A 54 -7.54 -28.58 6.03
CA GLY A 54 -7.81 -27.32 5.33
C GLY A 54 -9.02 -26.51 5.81
N ARG A 55 -9.57 -26.80 6.99
CA ARG A 55 -10.73 -26.07 7.52
C ARG A 55 -10.35 -24.66 8.00
N PHE A 56 -9.16 -24.49 8.56
CA PHE A 56 -8.67 -23.19 9.03
C PHE A 56 -8.43 -22.19 7.90
N LEU A 57 -7.95 -22.66 6.74
CA LEU A 57 -7.75 -21.79 5.57
C LEU A 57 -9.09 -21.36 4.97
N GLY A 58 -10.09 -22.25 4.97
CA GLY A 58 -11.45 -21.91 4.55
C GLY A 58 -12.12 -20.90 5.48
N THR A 59 -11.98 -21.04 6.80
CA THR A 59 -12.51 -20.07 7.76
C THR A 59 -11.80 -18.72 7.64
N LEU A 60 -10.47 -18.71 7.47
CA LEU A 60 -9.71 -17.48 7.27
C LEU A 60 -10.09 -16.77 5.97
N LEU A 61 -10.28 -17.51 4.87
CA LEU A 61 -10.71 -16.94 3.59
C LEU A 61 -12.13 -16.38 3.68
N LYS A 62 -13.04 -17.03 4.42
CA LYS A 62 -14.38 -16.49 4.69
C LYS A 62 -14.35 -15.21 5.51
N ILE A 63 -13.48 -15.14 6.53
CA ILE A 63 -13.31 -13.93 7.34
C ILE A 63 -12.72 -12.80 6.48
N LEU A 64 -11.72 -13.08 5.65
CA LEU A 64 -11.15 -12.10 4.72
C LEU A 64 -12.15 -11.65 3.67
N PHE A 65 -12.92 -12.56 3.09
CA PHE A 65 -13.94 -12.22 2.10
C PHE A 65 -15.08 -11.41 2.73
N SER A 66 -15.50 -11.77 3.95
CA SER A 66 -16.46 -11.00 4.74
C SER A 66 -15.93 -9.59 5.05
N LEU A 67 -14.68 -9.47 5.52
CA LEU A 67 -14.06 -8.18 5.80
C LEU A 67 -13.85 -7.34 4.53
N PHE A 68 -13.55 -7.98 3.40
CA PHE A 68 -13.46 -7.32 2.10
C PHE A 68 -14.83 -6.78 1.66
N ILE A 69 -15.90 -7.55 1.81
CA ILE A 69 -17.27 -7.08 1.51
C ILE A 69 -17.64 -5.90 2.41
N VAL A 70 -17.39 -5.98 3.71
CA VAL A 70 -17.64 -4.86 4.64
C VAL A 70 -16.77 -3.65 4.29
N GLY A 71 -15.51 -3.86 3.93
CA GLY A 71 -14.59 -2.80 3.51
C GLY A 71 -15.03 -2.13 2.21
N VAL A 72 -15.47 -2.90 1.21
CA VAL A 72 -16.02 -2.40 -0.05
C VAL A 72 -17.33 -1.65 0.21
N ALA A 73 -18.23 -2.18 1.04
CA ALA A 73 -19.48 -1.51 1.41
C ALA A 73 -19.24 -0.19 2.13
N LEU A 74 -18.26 -0.14 3.04
CA LEU A 74 -17.86 1.09 3.73
C LEU A 74 -17.18 2.07 2.77
N PHE A 75 -16.35 1.58 1.85
CA PHE A 75 -15.71 2.39 0.82
C PHE A 75 -16.73 2.98 -0.15
N THR A 76 -17.68 2.20 -0.67
CA THR A 76 -18.77 2.70 -1.51
C THR A 76 -19.66 3.66 -0.75
N TYR A 77 -19.99 3.37 0.51
CA TYR A 77 -20.71 4.30 1.37
C TYR A 77 -19.96 5.63 1.50
N LEU A 78 -18.64 5.61 1.78
CA LEU A 78 -17.81 6.81 1.85
C LEU A 78 -17.72 7.55 0.51
N VAL A 79 -17.55 6.86 -0.61
CA VAL A 79 -17.50 7.48 -1.94
C VAL A 79 -18.84 8.13 -2.28
N LEU A 80 -19.96 7.50 -1.91
CA LEU A 80 -21.30 8.02 -2.13
C LEU A 80 -21.66 9.18 -1.19
N THR A 81 -21.17 9.17 0.05
CA THR A 81 -21.49 10.17 1.08
C THR A 81 -20.44 11.27 1.25
N LYS A 82 -19.28 11.19 0.57
CA LYS A 82 -18.24 12.22 0.62
C LYS A 82 -18.82 13.57 0.16
N PRO A 83 -18.89 14.59 1.04
CA PRO A 83 -19.39 15.90 0.66
C PRO A 83 -18.35 16.55 -0.27
N THR A 84 -18.57 16.46 -1.57
CA THR A 84 -17.79 17.25 -2.51
C THR A 84 -18.24 18.70 -2.35
N SER A 85 -17.35 19.56 -1.87
CA SER A 85 -17.58 21.01 -1.86
C SER A 85 -17.21 21.58 -3.22
N VAL A 86 -18.05 22.46 -3.74
CA VAL A 86 -17.93 23.14 -5.02
C VAL A 86 -18.08 24.63 -4.79
N LYS A 87 -17.25 25.43 -5.47
CA LYS A 87 -17.34 26.88 -5.39
C LYS A 87 -18.46 27.37 -6.31
N VAL A 88 -19.22 28.35 -5.84
CA VAL A 88 -20.22 29.04 -6.66
C VAL A 88 -19.50 29.78 -7.79
N PRO A 89 -19.81 29.50 -9.07
CA PRO A 89 -19.21 30.20 -10.21
C PRO A 89 -19.71 31.64 -10.30
N ASN A 90 -18.99 32.47 -11.07
CA ASN A 90 -19.43 33.83 -11.32
C ASN A 90 -20.43 33.86 -12.48
N VAL A 91 -21.71 33.93 -12.16
CA VAL A 91 -22.80 34.01 -13.16
C VAL A 91 -23.41 35.41 -13.25
N THR A 92 -22.76 36.43 -12.69
CA THR A 92 -23.25 37.81 -12.79
C THR A 92 -23.17 38.31 -14.25
N GLY A 93 -24.25 38.92 -14.72
CA GLY A 93 -24.34 39.50 -16.07
C GLY A 93 -24.68 38.52 -17.18
N VAL A 94 -24.75 37.21 -16.90
CA VAL A 94 -25.24 36.22 -17.88
C VAL A 94 -26.74 36.00 -17.75
N SER A 95 -27.37 35.50 -18.82
CA SER A 95 -28.80 35.17 -18.79
C SER A 95 -29.11 34.12 -17.73
N LEU A 96 -30.31 34.21 -17.13
CA LEU A 96 -30.78 33.26 -16.14
C LEU A 96 -30.74 31.80 -16.63
N LYS A 97 -30.94 31.55 -17.93
CA LYS A 97 -30.83 30.21 -18.52
C LYS A 97 -29.40 29.66 -18.47
N VAL A 98 -28.42 30.48 -18.85
CA VAL A 98 -27.00 30.10 -18.85
C VAL A 98 -26.50 29.92 -17.41
N ALA A 99 -26.84 30.84 -16.51
CA ALA A 99 -26.52 30.73 -15.09
C ALA A 99 -27.04 29.42 -14.47
N LYS A 100 -28.28 29.03 -14.79
CA LYS A 100 -28.85 27.77 -14.34
C LYS A 100 -28.04 26.56 -14.81
N GLN A 101 -27.64 26.56 -16.08
CA GLN A 101 -26.88 25.46 -16.66
C GLN A 101 -25.48 25.35 -16.03
N GLU A 102 -24.79 26.47 -15.84
CA GLU A 102 -23.46 26.51 -15.24
C GLU A 102 -23.47 26.06 -13.76
N LEU A 103 -24.50 26.47 -13.01
CA LEU A 103 -24.71 25.97 -11.65
C LEU A 103 -24.96 24.45 -11.62
N GLN A 104 -25.78 23.94 -12.53
CA GLN A 104 -26.11 22.51 -12.62
C GLN A 104 -24.92 21.66 -13.04
N ASP A 105 -24.08 22.14 -13.96
CA ASP A 105 -22.88 21.44 -14.43
C ASP A 105 -21.88 21.21 -13.29
N LEU A 106 -21.77 22.18 -12.39
CA LEU A 106 -20.97 22.08 -11.18
C LEU A 106 -21.64 21.24 -10.06
N GLY A 107 -22.84 20.70 -10.32
CA GLY A 107 -23.62 19.91 -9.38
C GLY A 107 -24.26 20.75 -8.27
N LEU A 108 -24.44 22.06 -8.48
CA LEU A 108 -25.22 22.94 -7.61
C LEU A 108 -26.68 22.95 -8.09
N LYS A 109 -27.61 23.19 -7.17
CA LYS A 109 -29.03 23.32 -7.49
C LYS A 109 -29.41 24.79 -7.56
N VAL A 110 -30.30 25.12 -8.48
CA VAL A 110 -30.90 26.45 -8.54
C VAL A 110 -32.06 26.47 -7.56
N GLY A 111 -32.03 27.42 -6.63
CA GLY A 111 -33.02 27.61 -5.59
C GLY A 111 -34.10 28.60 -6.02
N LYS A 112 -34.35 29.60 -5.16
CA LYS A 112 -35.30 30.67 -5.45
C LYS A 112 -34.71 31.62 -6.49
N VAL A 113 -35.57 32.12 -7.37
CA VAL A 113 -35.23 33.23 -8.27
C VAL A 113 -35.88 34.48 -7.71
N ARG A 114 -35.13 35.54 -7.48
CA ARG A 114 -35.63 36.85 -7.03
C ARG A 114 -35.37 37.87 -8.13
N GLN A 115 -36.43 38.53 -8.58
CA GLN A 115 -36.28 39.70 -9.43
C GLN A 115 -35.92 40.91 -8.58
N ILE A 116 -34.92 41.66 -9.04
CA ILE A 116 -34.50 42.92 -8.46
C ILE A 116 -34.25 43.91 -9.60
N GLU A 117 -34.52 45.18 -9.33
CA GLU A 117 -34.22 46.27 -10.25
C GLU A 117 -32.71 46.55 -10.24
N SER A 118 -32.14 46.75 -11.43
CA SER A 118 -30.73 47.10 -11.58
C SER A 118 -30.52 47.94 -12.82
N ASP A 119 -29.89 49.11 -12.65
CA ASP A 119 -29.58 50.02 -13.77
C ASP A 119 -28.35 49.58 -14.58
N THR A 120 -27.57 48.62 -14.06
CA THR A 120 -26.29 48.19 -14.64
C THR A 120 -26.34 46.84 -15.32
N VAL A 121 -27.40 46.06 -15.10
CA VAL A 121 -27.56 44.70 -15.62
C VAL A 121 -28.81 44.64 -16.49
N ALA A 122 -28.66 44.14 -17.73
CA ALA A 122 -29.77 44.02 -18.65
C ALA A 122 -30.87 43.07 -18.12
N GLU A 123 -32.11 43.33 -18.52
CA GLU A 123 -33.27 42.53 -18.11
C GLU A 123 -33.07 41.04 -18.45
N GLY A 124 -33.45 40.16 -17.52
CA GLY A 124 -33.32 38.71 -17.68
C GLY A 124 -31.92 38.16 -17.39
N ASN A 125 -30.94 39.01 -17.09
CA ASN A 125 -29.62 38.60 -16.63
C ASN A 125 -29.53 38.57 -15.09
N VAL A 126 -28.62 37.73 -14.58
CA VAL A 126 -28.41 37.58 -13.14
C VAL A 126 -27.63 38.78 -12.62
N VAL A 127 -28.19 39.46 -11.62
CA VAL A 127 -27.53 40.59 -10.95
C VAL A 127 -26.56 40.07 -9.88
N ARG A 128 -26.99 39.09 -9.08
CA ARG A 128 -26.18 38.52 -8.00
C ARG A 128 -26.72 37.16 -7.57
N THR A 129 -25.86 36.30 -7.03
CA THR A 129 -26.25 35.06 -6.35
C THR A 129 -26.18 35.19 -4.83
N ASP A 130 -26.97 34.38 -4.14
CA ASP A 130 -26.86 34.15 -2.70
C ASP A 130 -26.81 32.64 -2.40
N PRO A 131 -25.70 32.12 -1.85
CA PRO A 131 -24.46 32.81 -1.45
C PRO A 131 -23.66 33.43 -2.63
N PRO A 132 -22.76 34.40 -2.36
CA PRO A 132 -22.00 35.08 -3.39
C PRO A 132 -21.00 34.16 -4.09
N THR A 133 -20.60 34.55 -5.30
CA THR A 133 -19.55 33.93 -6.11
C THR A 133 -18.31 33.59 -5.28
N GLY A 134 -17.70 32.43 -5.54
CA GLY A 134 -16.50 31.94 -4.85
C GLY A 134 -16.79 31.24 -3.52
N THR A 135 -18.01 31.33 -2.98
CA THR A 135 -18.40 30.63 -1.75
C THR A 135 -18.40 29.12 -1.99
N ALA A 136 -17.74 28.36 -1.11
CA ALA A 136 -17.77 26.91 -1.15
C ALA A 136 -19.08 26.37 -0.56
N LYS A 137 -19.83 25.61 -1.35
CA LYS A 137 -21.06 24.93 -0.92
C LYS A 137 -20.98 23.45 -1.25
N ARG A 138 -21.71 22.63 -0.49
CA ARG A 138 -21.80 21.20 -0.78
C ARG A 138 -22.47 21.00 -2.13
N LYS A 139 -22.02 20.03 -2.93
CA LYS A 139 -22.77 19.57 -4.11
C LYS A 139 -24.21 19.28 -3.71
N GLY A 140 -25.15 19.68 -4.57
CA GLY A 140 -26.59 19.60 -4.33
C GLY A 140 -27.18 20.76 -3.52
N SER A 141 -26.38 21.72 -3.04
CA SER A 141 -26.90 22.92 -2.35
C SER A 141 -27.69 23.80 -3.31
N ALA A 142 -28.80 24.36 -2.83
CA ALA A 142 -29.59 25.35 -3.56
C ALA A 142 -28.93 26.74 -3.47
N ILE A 143 -28.75 27.40 -4.61
CA ILE A 143 -28.25 28.77 -4.73
C ILE A 143 -29.39 29.66 -5.21
N THR A 144 -29.64 30.75 -4.50
CA THR A 144 -30.62 31.76 -4.89
C THR A 144 -30.00 32.67 -5.95
N VAL A 145 -30.77 33.00 -6.98
CA VAL A 145 -30.35 33.81 -8.13
C VAL A 145 -31.30 34.97 -8.35
#